data_AF-A0A6P8KZZ4-F1
#
_entry.id   AF-A0A6P8KZZ4-F1
#
_cell.length_a   1.000
_cell.length_b   1.000
_cell.length_c   1.000
_cell.angle_alpha   90.00
_cell.angle_beta   90.00
_cell.angle_gamma   90.00
#
_symmetry.space_group_name_H-M   'P 1'
#
loop_
_entity.id
_entity.type
_entity.pdbx_description
1 polymer ?
#
loop_
_entity_poly.entity_id
_entity_poly.type
_entity_poly.pdbx_seq_one_letter_code
_entity_poly.pdbx_strand_id
1 'polypeptide(L)'
;MPAEKPPEFKFPMHDLHLKQTFRNVKVACTLSLIAPLILYTLHNNPRKRKYRNFYSNYDPMDAFDRMMSGGYLSSCPPGSGPKKDDKKKKK
;
A
#
# COMPACT_ATOMS: atom_id res chain seq x y z
N MET A 1 64.62 -38.80 -9.21
CA MET A 1 64.00 -37.71 -10.00
C MET A 1 63.40 -36.72 -9.02
N PRO A 2 63.72 -35.42 -9.08
CA PRO A 2 63.11 -34.44 -8.18
C PRO A 2 61.59 -34.37 -8.46
N ALA A 3 60.77 -34.47 -7.41
CA ALA A 3 59.32 -34.42 -7.53
C ALA A 3 58.89 -33.00 -7.95
N GLU A 4 58.28 -32.88 -9.13
CA GLU A 4 57.69 -31.64 -9.61
C GLU A 4 56.54 -31.23 -8.70
N LYS A 5 56.54 -29.97 -8.24
CA LYS A 5 55.48 -29.44 -7.37
C LYS A 5 54.18 -29.31 -8.17
N PRO A 6 53.02 -29.67 -7.59
CA PRO A 6 51.75 -29.56 -8.28
C PRO A 6 51.47 -28.10 -8.68
N PRO A 7 50.81 -27.87 -9.84
CA PRO A 7 50.53 -26.52 -10.32
C PRO A 7 49.67 -25.74 -9.32
N GLU A 8 50.13 -24.55 -8.93
CA GLU A 8 49.36 -23.63 -8.11
C GLU A 8 48.26 -22.96 -8.95
N PHE A 9 47.03 -23.42 -8.79
CA PHE A 9 45.87 -22.81 -9.43
C PHE A 9 45.41 -21.56 -8.67
N LYS A 10 45.27 -20.43 -9.37
CA LYS A 10 44.84 -19.14 -8.80
C LYS A 10 43.35 -19.00 -8.56
N PHE A 11 42.53 -19.94 -9.06
CA PHE A 11 41.08 -19.86 -9.01
C PHE A 11 40.48 -20.88 -8.03
N PRO A 12 39.42 -20.52 -7.29
CA PRO A 12 38.78 -21.44 -6.37
C PRO A 12 38.11 -22.58 -7.15
N MET A 13 38.63 -23.81 -7.01
CA MET A 13 38.11 -25.00 -7.70
C MET A 13 37.01 -25.74 -6.93
N HIS A 14 36.84 -25.49 -5.63
CA HIS A 14 35.84 -26.15 -4.79
C HIS A 14 34.72 -25.19 -4.33
N ASP A 15 33.52 -25.75 -4.14
CA ASP A 15 32.32 -25.08 -3.58
C ASP A 15 31.81 -23.85 -4.34
N LEU A 16 32.23 -23.64 -5.59
CA LEU A 16 31.82 -22.49 -6.39
C LEU A 16 30.28 -22.45 -6.56
N HIS A 17 29.69 -23.60 -6.93
CA HIS A 17 28.25 -23.76 -7.09
C HIS A 17 27.49 -23.60 -5.76
N LEU A 18 28.04 -24.12 -4.66
CA LEU A 18 27.44 -24.02 -3.34
C LEU A 18 27.41 -22.57 -2.85
N LYS A 19 28.53 -21.83 -3.00
CA LYS A 19 28.60 -20.39 -2.67
C LYS A 19 27.63 -19.56 -3.51
N GLN A 20 27.51 -19.88 -4.81
CA GLN A 20 26.56 -19.21 -5.70
C GLN A 20 25.11 -19.49 -5.28
N THR A 21 24.78 -20.73 -4.92
CA THR A 21 23.44 -21.13 -4.47
C THR A 21 23.06 -20.41 -3.17
N PHE A 22 23.95 -20.39 -2.18
CA PHE A 22 23.70 -19.66 -0.93
C PHE A 22 23.52 -18.16 -1.14
N ARG A 23 24.28 -17.55 -2.06
CA ARG A 23 24.10 -16.14 -2.42
C ARG A 23 22.71 -15.90 -3.02
N ASN A 24 22.26 -16.77 -3.92
CA ASN A 24 20.94 -16.66 -4.54
C ASN A 24 19.82 -16.84 -3.52
N VAL A 25 19.92 -17.83 -2.63
CA VAL A 25 18.94 -18.06 -1.56
C VAL A 25 18.87 -16.86 -0.63
N LYS A 26 20.02 -16.30 -0.23
CA LYS A 26 20.06 -15.09 0.61
C LYS A 26 19.32 -13.93 -0.06
N VAL A 27 19.58 -13.69 -1.35
CA VAL A 27 18.89 -12.63 -2.11
C VAL A 27 17.40 -12.91 -2.22
N ALA A 28 17.00 -14.15 -2.54
CA ALA A 28 15.59 -14.54 -2.64
C ALA A 28 14.82 -14.32 -1.33
N CYS A 29 15.39 -14.74 -0.20
CA CYS A 29 14.81 -14.50 1.13
C CYS A 29 14.69 -13.00 1.44
N THR A 30 15.68 -12.19 1.08
CA THR A 30 15.57 -10.73 1.30
C THR A 30 14.47 -10.11 0.44
N LEU A 31 14.35 -10.50 -0.82
CA LEU A 31 13.33 -9.98 -1.72
C LEU A 31 11.93 -10.43 -1.31
N SER A 32 11.77 -11.67 -0.83
CA SER A 32 10.48 -12.20 -0.38
C SER A 32 9.93 -11.49 0.85
N LEU A 33 10.80 -10.94 1.72
CA LEU A 33 10.39 -10.12 2.85
C LEU A 33 10.12 -8.66 2.46
N ILE A 34 10.89 -8.12 1.52
CA ILE A 34 10.74 -6.73 1.06
C ILE A 34 9.44 -6.54 0.27
N ALA A 35 9.10 -7.47 -0.63
CA ALA A 35 7.91 -7.36 -1.47
C ALA A 35 6.59 -7.14 -0.69
N PRO A 36 6.24 -7.93 0.34
CA PRO A 36 5.02 -7.71 1.12
C PRO A 36 5.09 -6.43 1.97
N LEU A 37 6.28 -6.03 2.44
CA LEU A 37 6.45 -4.75 3.14
C LEU A 37 6.12 -3.56 2.24
N ILE A 38 6.59 -3.59 0.98
CA ILE A 38 6.27 -2.56 -0.02
C ILE A 38 4.75 -2.54 -0.28
N LEU A 39 4.14 -3.71 -0.51
CA LEU A 39 2.70 -3.80 -0.75
C LEU A 39 1.90 -3.26 0.46
N TYR A 40 2.30 -3.61 1.67
CA TYR A 40 1.61 -3.14 2.87
C TYR A 40 1.71 -1.62 3.03
N THR A 41 2.91 -1.06 2.88
CA THR A 41 3.19 0.37 3.11
C THR A 41 2.63 1.27 2.03
N LEU A 42 2.72 0.87 0.75
CA LEU A 42 2.32 1.72 -0.38
C LEU A 42 0.88 1.49 -0.84
N HIS A 43 0.29 0.33 -0.56
CA HIS A 43 -1.05 0.00 -1.06
C HIS A 43 -2.07 -0.15 0.08
N ASN A 44 -1.82 -1.07 1.02
CA ASN A 44 -2.81 -1.40 2.04
C ASN A 44 -2.98 -0.29 3.07
N ASN A 45 -1.88 0.25 3.58
CA ASN A 45 -1.94 1.30 4.60
C ASN A 45 -2.54 2.62 4.08
N PRO A 46 -2.18 3.12 2.88
CA PRO A 46 -2.79 4.33 2.34
C PRO A 46 -4.28 4.15 2.04
N ARG A 47 -4.72 2.95 1.60
CA ARG A 47 -6.15 2.65 1.46
C ARG A 47 -6.86 2.80 2.80
N LYS A 48 -6.41 2.10 3.85
CA LYS A 48 -7.00 2.19 5.19
C LYS A 48 -7.03 3.64 5.70
N ARG A 49 -5.95 4.39 5.49
CA ARG A 49 -5.88 5.81 5.86
C ARG A 49 -6.88 6.67 5.11
N LYS A 50 -7.08 6.47 3.80
CA LYS A 50 -8.09 7.20 3.02
C LYS A 50 -9.50 6.96 3.54
N TYR A 51 -9.87 5.70 3.79
CA TYR A 51 -11.19 5.38 4.37
C TYR A 51 -11.38 6.01 5.74
N ARG A 52 -10.37 5.91 6.62
CA ARG A 52 -10.42 6.53 7.95
C ARG A 52 -10.59 8.05 7.87
N ASN A 53 -9.82 8.70 7.00
CA ASN A 53 -9.87 10.15 6.83
C ASN A 53 -11.18 10.62 6.19
N PHE A 54 -11.78 9.81 5.32
CA PHE A 54 -13.10 10.12 4.75
C PHE A 54 -14.15 10.14 5.86
N TYR A 55 -14.22 9.07 6.67
CA TYR A 55 -15.24 8.94 7.71
C TYR A 55 -14.96 9.71 9.00
N SER A 56 -13.75 10.25 9.21
CA SER A 56 -13.44 10.96 10.45
C SER A 56 -14.27 12.24 10.63
N ASN A 57 -14.65 12.90 9.54
CA ASN A 57 -15.45 14.13 9.55
C ASN A 57 -16.66 14.05 8.59
N TYR A 58 -17.07 12.83 8.23
CA TYR A 58 -18.17 12.65 7.29
C TYR A 58 -19.51 12.92 7.97
N ASP A 59 -20.23 13.94 7.48
CA ASP A 59 -21.61 14.18 7.85
C ASP A 59 -22.54 13.55 6.80
N PRO A 60 -23.27 12.47 7.14
CA PRO A 60 -24.16 11.80 6.21
C PRO A 60 -25.32 12.70 5.75
N MET A 61 -25.79 13.62 6.60
CA MET A 61 -26.92 14.48 6.25
C MET A 61 -26.50 15.55 5.26
N ASP A 62 -25.32 16.16 5.43
CA ASP A 62 -24.80 17.13 4.47
C ASP A 62 -24.50 16.48 3.11
N ALA A 63 -23.97 15.25 3.09
CA ALA A 63 -23.77 14.51 1.86
C ALA A 63 -25.09 14.15 1.17
N PHE A 64 -26.11 13.75 1.93
CA PHE A 64 -27.45 13.48 1.43
C PHE A 64 -28.11 14.74 0.85
N ASP A 65 -28.02 15.88 1.54
CA ASP A 65 -28.56 17.16 1.06
C ASP A 65 -27.92 17.57 -0.27
N ARG A 66 -26.61 17.37 -0.44
CA ARG A 66 -25.90 17.59 -1.71
C ARG A 66 -26.41 16.65 -2.82
N MET A 67 -26.70 15.40 -2.49
CA MET A 67 -27.23 14.43 -3.47
C MET A 67 -28.68 14.73 -3.87
N MET A 68 -29.52 15.09 -2.91
CA MET A 68 -30.91 15.49 -3.14
C MET A 68 -30.99 16.79 -3.94
N SER A 69 -30.25 17.83 -3.54
CA SER A 69 -30.20 19.11 -4.26
C SER A 69 -29.61 18.97 -5.66
N GLY A 70 -28.67 18.04 -5.85
CA GLY A 70 -28.15 17.67 -7.17
C GLY A 70 -29.12 16.86 -8.04
N GLY A 71 -30.30 16.49 -7.53
CA GLY A 71 -31.30 15.72 -8.28
C GLY A 71 -30.89 14.28 -8.58
N TYR A 72 -29.91 13.73 -7.86
CA TYR A 72 -29.43 12.36 -8.06
C TYR A 72 -30.39 11.29 -7.51
N LEU A 73 -31.35 11.69 -6.67
CA LEU A 73 -32.27 10.79 -5.98
C LEU A 73 -33.66 10.86 -6.64
N SER A 74 -34.09 9.77 -7.27
CA SER A 74 -35.45 9.67 -7.83
C SER A 74 -36.53 9.62 -6.74
N SER A 75 -36.19 9.06 -5.58
CA SER A 75 -37.07 8.98 -4.40
C SER A 75 -37.22 10.31 -3.65
N CYS A 76 -36.30 11.25 -3.87
CA CYS A 76 -36.24 12.54 -3.19
C CYS A 76 -35.94 13.64 -4.21
N PRO A 77 -36.96 14.13 -4.93
CA PRO A 77 -36.76 15.15 -5.95
C PRO A 77 -36.16 16.44 -5.36
N PRO A 78 -35.37 17.18 -6.15
CA PRO A 78 -34.69 18.38 -5.67
C PRO A 78 -35.71 19.38 -5.11
N GLY A 79 -35.56 19.72 -3.82
CA GLY A 79 -36.46 20.61 -3.09
C GLY A 79 -37.46 19.93 -2.14
N SER A 80 -37.51 18.59 -2.07
CA SER A 80 -38.35 17.86 -1.10
C SER A 80 -37.70 17.69 0.28
N GLY A 81 -36.52 18.28 0.50
CA GLY A 81 -35.74 18.16 1.72
C GLY A 81 -36.18 19.14 2.82
N PRO A 82 -35.86 18.85 4.09
CA PRO A 82 -36.11 19.78 5.18
C PRO A 82 -35.40 21.12 4.92
N LYS A 83 -36.14 22.23 5.02
CA LYS A 83 -35.54 23.58 4.95
C LYS A 83 -34.53 23.70 6.08
N LYS A 84 -33.24 23.92 5.76
CA LYS A 84 -32.25 24.32 6.77
C LYS A 84 -32.73 25.66 7.32
N ASP A 85 -33.27 25.65 8.53
CA ASP A 85 -33.48 26.87 9.29
C ASP A 85 -32.11 27.50 9.51
N ASP A 86 -31.86 28.63 8.86
CA ASP A 86 -30.71 29.49 9.13
C ASP A 86 -30.79 29.93 10.60
N LYS A 87 -30.22 29.13 11.51
CA LYS A 87 -29.91 29.57 12.87
C LYS A 87 -28.81 30.61 12.77
N LYS A 88 -29.27 31.84 12.52
CA LYS A 88 -28.69 33.14 12.82
C LYS A 88 -27.64 32.99 13.92
N LYS A 89 -26.35 33.00 13.55
CA LYS A 89 -25.26 33.32 14.48
C LYS A 89 -25.56 34.71 15.04
N LYS A 90 -26.20 34.79 16.20
CA LYS A 90 -26.21 36.01 17.02
C LYS A 90 -24.81 36.13 17.63
N LYS A 91 -24.21 37.30 17.41
CA LYS A 91 -23.01 37.83 18.06
C LYS A 91 -23.05 37.61 19.57
#